data_AF-A0A963EZ28-F1
#
_entry.id   AF-A0A963EZ28-F1
#
_cell.length_a   1.000
_cell.length_b   1.000
_cell.length_c   1.000
_cell.angle_alpha   90.00
_cell.angle_beta   90.00
_cell.angle_gamma   90.00
#
_symmetry.space_group_name_H-M   'P 1'
#
loop_
_entity.id
_entity.type
_entity.pdbx_description
1 polymer ?
#
loop_
_entity_poly.entity_id
_entity_poly.type
_entity_poly.pdbx_seq_one_letter_code
_entity_poly.pdbx_strand_id
1 'polypeptide(L)'
;KERLRQPDISVSAKFRTLLEAYQLEQAYGGNVESWRGPLVFGRENLSVEFLRIGRVALYFQTLDGQVSGYWDAAQRDWALFDGDYNRELARALRVAQGLVAPQLLQLPMPVLGNQS
;
A
#
# COMPACT_ATOMS: atom_id res chain seq x y z
N LYS A 1 15.80 -28.17 -21.76
CA LYS A 1 15.20 -27.73 -20.47
C LYS A 1 15.35 -26.22 -20.38
N GLU A 2 14.35 -25.50 -20.88
CA GLU A 2 14.39 -24.06 -21.07
C GLU A 2 14.05 -23.37 -19.74
N ARG A 3 15.01 -22.62 -19.18
CA ARG A 3 14.78 -21.77 -18.01
C ARG A 3 14.32 -20.42 -18.51
N LEU A 4 13.02 -20.15 -18.42
CA LEU A 4 12.45 -18.83 -18.65
C LEU A 4 12.93 -17.89 -17.54
N ARG A 5 14.04 -17.19 -17.82
CA ARG A 5 14.42 -15.95 -17.17
C ARG A 5 13.54 -14.85 -17.75
N GLN A 6 12.52 -14.43 -17.01
CA GLN A 6 11.99 -13.08 -17.11
C GLN A 6 11.82 -12.53 -15.69
N PRO A 7 12.88 -11.96 -15.09
CA PRO A 7 12.80 -11.27 -13.82
C PRO A 7 12.36 -9.81 -14.02
N ASP A 8 11.67 -9.27 -13.02
CA ASP A 8 11.59 -7.85 -12.63
C ASP A 8 10.68 -6.83 -13.36
N ILE A 9 10.26 -7.00 -14.61
CA ILE A 9 9.60 -5.87 -15.32
C ILE A 9 8.07 -5.73 -15.07
N SER A 10 7.40 -6.70 -14.45
CA SER A 10 5.92 -6.72 -14.48
C SER A 10 5.20 -6.02 -13.32
N VAL A 11 5.88 -5.73 -12.19
CA VAL A 11 5.18 -5.30 -10.97
C VAL A 11 5.48 -3.85 -10.58
N SER A 12 6.74 -3.44 -10.52
CA SER A 12 7.12 -2.04 -10.26
C SER A 12 6.66 -1.07 -11.35
N ALA A 13 6.45 -1.58 -12.58
CA ALA A 13 5.86 -0.81 -13.67
C ALA A 13 4.35 -0.58 -13.42
N LYS A 14 3.58 -1.61 -13.06
CA LYS A 14 2.16 -1.48 -12.68
C LYS A 14 1.96 -0.57 -11.47
N PHE A 15 2.82 -0.68 -10.45
CA PHE A 15 2.78 0.20 -9.27
C PHE A 15 3.07 1.66 -9.61
N ARG A 16 4.10 1.93 -10.42
CA ARG A 16 4.37 3.29 -10.91
C ARG A 16 3.21 3.84 -11.73
N THR A 17 2.62 3.04 -12.63
CA THR A 17 1.44 3.47 -13.40
C THR A 17 0.25 3.80 -12.49
N LEU A 18 0.01 3.03 -11.42
CA LEU A 18 -1.01 3.34 -10.42
C LEU A 18 -0.70 4.63 -9.65
N LEU A 19 0.56 4.89 -9.33
CA LEU A 19 1.04 6.14 -8.71
C LEU A 19 1.06 7.33 -9.67
N GLU A 20 1.22 7.12 -10.97
CA GLU A 20 1.15 8.17 -11.99
C GLU A 20 -0.30 8.61 -12.21
N ALA A 21 -1.25 7.65 -12.22
CA ALA A 21 -2.68 7.92 -12.29
C ALA A 21 -3.21 8.72 -11.08
N TYR A 22 -2.53 8.64 -9.94
CA TYR A 22 -2.80 9.43 -8.73
C TYR A 22 -2.75 10.94 -8.99
N GLN A 23 -1.82 11.40 -9.84
CA GLN A 23 -1.55 12.83 -10.03
C GLN A 23 -2.54 13.55 -10.95
N LEU A 24 -3.41 12.84 -11.68
CA LEU A 24 -4.14 13.44 -12.81
C LEU A 24 -5.61 13.79 -12.56
N GLU A 25 -6.33 13.21 -11.58
CA GLU A 25 -7.78 13.46 -11.49
C GLU A 25 -8.26 13.93 -10.12
N GLN A 26 -9.02 15.03 -10.18
CA GLN A 26 -9.80 15.61 -9.11
C GLN A 26 -11.15 14.88 -9.03
N ALA A 27 -11.31 13.95 -8.09
CA ALA A 27 -12.62 13.58 -7.55
C ALA A 27 -12.47 12.79 -6.24
N TYR A 28 -13.16 13.25 -5.21
CA TYR A 28 -13.40 12.51 -3.97
C TYR A 28 -14.13 11.20 -4.29
N GLY A 29 -13.53 10.06 -3.93
CA GLY A 29 -14.15 8.74 -4.06
C GLY A 29 -13.72 7.86 -2.90
N GLY A 30 -14.66 7.51 -2.01
CA GLY A 30 -14.46 6.71 -0.81
C GLY A 30 -14.17 5.22 -1.05
N ASN A 31 -13.42 4.89 -2.10
CA ASN A 31 -13.06 3.50 -2.39
C ASN A 31 -11.88 3.07 -1.50
N VAL A 32 -12.13 2.02 -0.72
CA VAL A 32 -11.13 1.29 0.04
C VAL A 32 -10.90 -0.03 -0.70
N GLU A 33 -9.66 -0.29 -1.10
CA GLU A 33 -9.31 -1.46 -1.89
C GLU A 33 -8.13 -2.19 -1.28
N SER A 34 -8.11 -3.52 -1.42
CA SER A 34 -6.97 -4.32 -1.03
C SER A 34 -6.61 -5.35 -2.09
N TRP A 35 -5.32 -5.64 -2.23
CA TRP A 35 -4.83 -6.69 -3.09
C TRP A 35 -3.51 -7.25 -2.57
N ARG A 36 -3.15 -8.46 -3.00
CA ARG A 36 -1.84 -9.04 -2.68
C ARG A 36 -0.84 -8.75 -3.79
N GLY A 37 0.41 -8.53 -3.41
CA GLY A 37 1.49 -8.38 -4.37
C GLY A 37 2.86 -8.46 -3.72
N PRO A 38 3.92 -8.54 -4.54
CA PRO A 38 5.28 -8.41 -4.06
C PRO A 38 5.62 -6.94 -3.76
N LEU A 39 6.47 -6.74 -2.76
CA LEU A 39 7.04 -5.46 -2.34
C LEU A 39 8.54 -5.62 -2.20
N VAL A 40 9.30 -4.80 -2.91
CA VAL A 40 10.74 -4.67 -2.69
C VAL A 40 10.95 -3.68 -1.56
N PHE A 41 11.50 -4.13 -0.44
CA PHE A 41 11.81 -3.29 0.72
C PHE A 41 13.29 -3.48 1.08
N GLY A 42 14.10 -2.45 0.84
CA GLY A 42 15.55 -2.56 0.92
C GLY A 42 16.11 -3.60 -0.05
N ARG A 43 16.63 -4.72 0.48
CA ARG A 43 17.17 -5.85 -0.33
C ARG A 43 16.24 -7.07 -0.35
N GLU A 44 15.09 -6.98 0.30
CA GLU A 44 14.17 -8.09 0.45
C GLU A 44 12.98 -7.96 -0.50
N ASN A 45 12.44 -9.09 -0.93
CA ASN A 45 11.20 -9.15 -1.70
C ASN A 45 10.13 -9.83 -0.84
N LEU A 46 9.21 -9.03 -0.34
CA LEU A 46 8.16 -9.45 0.58
C LEU A 46 6.87 -9.70 -0.19
N SER A 47 6.12 -10.73 0.18
CA SER A 47 4.71 -10.82 -0.20
C SER A 47 3.88 -10.05 0.83
N VAL A 48 3.06 -9.11 0.37
CA VAL A 48 2.29 -8.21 1.24
C VAL A 48 0.83 -8.10 0.77
N GLU A 49 -0.04 -7.70 1.69
CA GLU A 49 -1.36 -7.15 1.37
C GLU A 49 -1.23 -5.62 1.31
N PHE A 50 -1.59 -5.05 0.17
CA PHE A 50 -1.72 -3.62 -0.01
C PHE A 50 -3.11 -3.15 0.36
N LEU A 51 -3.19 -1.96 0.94
CA LEU A 51 -4.44 -1.25 1.20
C LEU A 51 -4.36 0.14 0.58
N ARG A 52 -5.33 0.46 -0.28
CA ARG A 52 -5.49 1.80 -0.84
C ARG A 52 -6.74 2.45 -0.27
N ILE A 53 -6.57 3.65 0.27
CA ILE A 53 -7.66 4.52 0.70
C ILE A 53 -7.76 5.66 -0.32
N GLY A 54 -8.70 5.54 -1.26
CA GLY A 54 -8.91 6.50 -2.32
C GLY A 54 -7.60 6.92 -3.01
N ARG A 55 -7.38 8.23 -3.10
CA ARG A 55 -6.12 8.86 -3.54
C ARG A 55 -5.44 9.60 -2.40
N VAL A 56 -5.52 9.13 -1.16
CA VAL A 56 -4.90 9.86 -0.03
C VAL A 56 -3.89 9.04 0.73
N ALA A 57 -4.02 7.71 0.71
CA ALA A 57 -3.09 6.84 1.40
C ALA A 57 -2.96 5.49 0.71
N LEU A 58 -1.74 4.98 0.77
CA LEU A 58 -1.39 3.63 0.35
C LEU A 58 -0.56 3.00 1.46
N TYR A 59 -0.93 1.79 1.83
CA TYR A 59 -0.30 1.02 2.89
C TYR A 59 0.05 -0.37 2.40
N PHE A 60 0.95 -1.02 3.13
CA PHE A 60 1.19 -2.45 3.02
C PHE A 60 1.25 -3.10 4.39
N GLN A 61 0.95 -4.40 4.44
CA GLN A 61 1.20 -5.27 5.57
C GLN A 61 1.75 -6.61 5.08
N THR A 62 2.77 -7.15 5.74
CA THR A 62 3.26 -8.51 5.46
C THR A 62 2.17 -9.55 5.76
N LEU A 63 2.20 -10.69 5.07
CA LEU A 63 1.13 -11.71 5.22
C LEU A 63 1.02 -12.31 6.63
N ASP A 64 2.10 -12.23 7.41
CA ASP A 64 2.15 -12.63 8.83
C ASP A 64 1.69 -11.50 9.79
N GLY A 65 1.37 -10.32 9.25
CA GLY A 65 0.87 -9.16 9.99
C GLY A 65 1.91 -8.45 10.87
N GLN A 66 3.19 -8.83 10.78
CA GLN A 66 4.24 -8.33 11.69
C GLN A 66 4.80 -6.97 11.28
N VAL A 67 4.83 -6.70 9.97
CA VAL A 67 5.40 -5.46 9.42
C VAL A 67 4.35 -4.75 8.61
N SER A 68 4.17 -3.47 8.90
CA SER A 68 3.28 -2.59 8.16
C SER A 68 3.97 -1.27 7.86
N GLY A 69 3.57 -0.66 6.76
CA GLY A 69 4.08 0.64 6.37
C GLY A 69 3.14 1.38 5.44
N TYR A 70 3.57 2.56 5.03
CA TYR A 70 2.84 3.47 4.18
C TYR A 70 3.74 4.02 3.08
N TRP A 71 3.11 4.46 2.00
CA TRP A 71 3.81 5.18 0.95
C TRP A 71 4.06 6.63 1.38
N ASP A 72 5.33 7.02 1.49
CA ASP A 72 5.74 8.40 1.67
C ASP A 72 5.88 9.05 0.29
N ALA A 73 4.94 9.94 -0.04
CA ALA A 73 4.94 10.62 -1.34
C ALA A 73 6.09 11.64 -1.50
N ALA A 74 6.60 12.20 -0.40
CA ALA A 74 7.71 13.15 -0.44
C ALA A 74 9.04 12.44 -0.74
N GLN A 75 9.25 11.29 -0.10
CA GLN A 75 10.44 10.45 -0.32
C GLN A 75 10.31 9.55 -1.55
N ARG A 76 9.07 9.37 -2.06
CA ARG A 76 8.73 8.42 -3.13
C ARG A 76 9.20 7.01 -2.79
N ASP A 77 9.04 6.63 -1.53
CA ASP A 77 9.47 5.34 -1.00
C ASP A 77 8.50 4.85 0.09
N TRP A 78 8.71 3.62 0.55
CA TRP A 78 7.92 3.02 1.61
C TRP A 78 8.55 3.32 2.97
N ALA A 79 7.75 3.87 3.87
CA ALA A 79 8.14 4.10 5.26
C ALA A 79 7.41 3.11 6.18
N LEU A 80 8.09 2.62 7.20
CA LEU A 80 7.46 1.84 8.27
C LEU A 80 6.72 2.78 9.21
N PHE A 81 5.73 2.23 9.92
CA PHE A 81 5.16 2.96 11.04
C PHE A 81 6.11 2.95 12.25
N ASP A 82 6.25 4.11 12.90
CA ASP A 82 7.00 4.25 14.15
C ASP A 82 6.25 3.67 15.38
N GLY A 83 5.04 3.13 15.20
CA GLY A 83 4.19 2.54 16.25
C GLY A 83 3.44 1.29 15.80
N ASP A 84 2.76 0.62 16.74
CA ASP A 84 2.00 -0.62 16.48
C ASP A 84 0.64 -0.32 15.82
N TYR A 85 0.66 -0.11 14.50
CA TYR A 85 -0.53 0.03 13.66
C TYR A 85 -0.91 -1.27 12.94
N ASN A 86 -0.23 -2.37 13.26
CA ASN A 86 -0.43 -3.66 12.59
C ASN A 86 -1.88 -4.14 12.75
N ARG A 87 -2.46 -4.00 13.95
CA ARG A 87 -3.84 -4.43 14.23
C ARG A 87 -4.87 -3.57 13.51
N GLU A 88 -4.64 -2.26 13.48
CA GLU A 88 -5.51 -1.28 12.85
C GLU A 88 -5.52 -1.48 11.34
N LEU A 89 -4.34 -1.69 10.74
CA LEU A 89 -4.21 -1.98 9.31
C LEU A 89 -4.82 -3.34 8.94
N ALA A 90 -4.63 -4.37 9.77
CA ALA A 90 -5.27 -5.67 9.57
C ALA A 90 -6.81 -5.56 9.56
N ARG A 91 -7.39 -4.72 10.43
CA ARG A 91 -8.84 -4.45 10.41
C ARG A 91 -9.26 -3.72 9.15
N ALA A 92 -8.50 -2.71 8.73
CA ALA A 92 -8.79 -1.96 7.52
C ALA A 92 -8.75 -2.83 6.25
N LEU A 93 -7.77 -3.75 6.16
CA LEU A 93 -7.68 -4.76 5.11
C LEU A 93 -8.92 -5.67 5.09
N ARG A 94 -9.38 -6.15 6.25
CA ARG A 94 -10.61 -6.95 6.32
C ARG A 94 -11.86 -6.19 5.87
N VAL A 95 -11.95 -4.90 6.18
CA VAL A 95 -13.04 -4.03 5.68
C VAL A 95 -12.96 -3.92 4.15
N ALA A 96 -11.76 -3.67 3.61
CA ALA A 96 -11.52 -3.59 2.17
C ALA A 96 -11.89 -4.88 1.42
N GLN A 97 -11.63 -6.03 2.05
CA GLN A 97 -11.96 -7.35 1.54
C GLN A 97 -13.44 -7.73 1.71
N GLY A 98 -14.25 -6.88 2.36
CA GLY A 98 -15.66 -7.17 2.67
C GLY A 98 -15.85 -8.28 3.70
N LEU A 99 -14.80 -8.63 4.46
CA LEU A 99 -14.86 -9.69 5.49
C LEU A 99 -15.51 -9.20 6.79
N VAL A 100 -15.54 -7.88 6.99
CA VAL A 100 -16.21 -7.24 8.13
C VAL A 100 -16.97 -6.00 7.64
N ALA A 101 -18.00 -5.59 8.39
CA ALA A 101 -18.79 -4.42 8.04
C ALA A 101 -17.94 -3.13 8.04
N PRO A 102 -18.26 -2.14 7.18
CA PRO A 102 -17.60 -0.84 7.20
C PRO A 102 -17.69 -0.19 8.58
N GLN A 103 -16.56 0.29 9.08
CA GLN A 103 -16.43 0.93 10.39
C GLN A 103 -15.42 2.08 10.31
N LEU A 104 -15.43 2.95 11.32
CA LEU A 104 -14.42 4.01 11.42
C LEU A 104 -13.03 3.36 11.61
N LEU A 105 -12.11 3.68 10.70
CA LEU A 105 -10.74 3.22 10.71
C LEU A 105 -9.83 4.32 11.24
N GLN A 106 -9.00 4.00 12.22
CA GLN A 106 -7.98 4.90 12.75
C GLN A 106 -6.63 4.48 12.16
N LEU A 107 -6.35 4.95 10.95
CA LEU A 107 -5.06 4.80 10.31
C LEU A 107 -4.34 6.16 10.33
N PRO A 108 -3.02 6.17 10.58
CA PRO A 108 -2.25 7.39 10.52
C PRO A 108 -2.21 7.86 9.07
N MET A 109 -2.58 9.11 8.84
CA MET A 109 -2.54 9.68 7.49
C MET A 109 -1.09 9.96 7.13
N PRO A 110 -0.55 9.32 6.07
CA PRO A 110 0.76 9.69 5.57
C PRO A 110 0.71 11.16 5.14
N VAL A 111 1.61 11.97 5.69
CA VAL A 111 1.66 13.39 5.40
C VAL A 111 2.01 13.52 3.91
N LEU A 112 1.06 13.94 3.10
CA LEU A 112 1.34 14.34 1.71
C LEU A 112 2.24 15.56 1.82
N GLY A 113 3.51 15.41 1.41
CA GLY A 113 4.56 16.39 1.63
C GLY A 113 4.09 17.82 1.35
N ASN A 114 3.88 18.59 2.42
CA ASN A 114 3.61 20.00 2.35
C ASN A 114 4.98 20.69 2.32
N GLN A 115 5.54 20.89 1.12
CA GLN A 115 6.71 21.73 0.96
C GLN A 115 6.25 23.18 1.19
N SER A 116 6.90 23.81 2.17
CA SER A 116 6.82 25.25 2.45
C SER A 116 7.24 26.11 1.27
#